data_AF-A0A359FZ96-F1
#
_entry.id   AF-A0A359FZ96-F1
#
_cell.length_a   1.000
_cell.length_b   1.000
_cell.length_c   1.000
_cell.angle_alpha   90.00
_cell.angle_beta   90.00
_cell.angle_gamma   90.00
#
_symmetry.space_group_name_H-M   'P 1'
#
loop_
_entity.id
_entity.type
_entity.pdbx_description
1 polymer ?
#
loop_
_entity_poly.entity_id
_entity_poly.type
_entity_poly.pdbx_seq_one_letter_code
_entity_poly.pdbx_strand_id
1 'polypeptide(L)'
;SNVLPAALPGDLLKHLKDRLETLGDYPEVDGALAARCLQTQHAASGAGAVVTNGSTEAFYLLAHLFRGAHSGIVVPSFAEYEDAARCYQHKLTFLKAEEVHADPCRGLDLLWLGHPNNPDGRCWPPHFLRQLARELPQTTLVVDEAYQELCSGAESLTIQTLPPNVVVVRSLTKIYGLAGLRAGYLLAQRGL
;
A
#
# COMPACT_ATOMS: atom_id res chain seq x y z
N SER A 1 10.06 -14.18 7.51
CA SER A 1 10.32 -13.06 6.57
C SER A 1 9.74 -13.45 5.22
N ASN A 2 8.84 -12.63 4.67
CA ASN A 2 8.13 -12.93 3.41
C ASN A 2 8.77 -12.17 2.24
N VAL A 3 10.09 -12.33 2.10
CA VAL A 3 10.90 -11.69 1.06
C VAL A 3 11.46 -12.81 0.19
N LEU A 4 11.42 -12.67 -1.13
CA LEU A 4 12.04 -13.66 -1.99
C LEU A 4 13.55 -13.73 -1.69
N PRO A 5 14.10 -14.90 -1.34
CA PRO A 5 15.54 -15.09 -1.22
C PRO A 5 16.13 -15.19 -2.63
N ALA A 6 16.08 -14.09 -3.38
CA ALA A 6 16.70 -13.98 -4.70
C ALA A 6 17.96 -13.12 -4.58
N ALA A 7 19.01 -13.50 -5.30
CA ALA A 7 20.15 -12.61 -5.50
C ALA A 7 19.64 -11.34 -6.20
N LEU A 8 20.09 -10.19 -5.70
CA LEU A 8 19.88 -8.91 -6.35
C LEU A 8 20.24 -9.00 -7.84
N PRO A 9 19.38 -8.53 -8.77
CA PRO A 9 19.73 -8.49 -10.19
C PRO A 9 21.09 -7.82 -10.37
N GLY A 10 21.96 -8.41 -11.21
CA GLY A 10 23.35 -7.97 -11.35
C GLY A 10 23.47 -6.49 -11.72
N ASP A 11 22.61 -6.02 -12.61
CA ASP A 11 22.56 -4.61 -13.04
C ASP A 11 22.13 -3.68 -11.90
N LEU A 12 21.18 -4.10 -11.07
CA LEU A 12 20.74 -3.32 -9.90
C LEU A 12 21.85 -3.25 -8.85
N LEU A 13 22.52 -4.37 -8.57
CA LEU A 13 23.65 -4.39 -7.64
C LEU A 13 24.80 -3.49 -8.14
N LYS A 14 25.10 -3.55 -9.44
CA LYS A 14 26.11 -2.68 -10.05
C LYS A 14 25.70 -1.21 -9.93
N HIS A 15 24.47 -0.87 -10.28
CA HIS A 15 23.96 0.49 -10.17
C HIS A 15 24.07 1.02 -8.73
N LEU A 16 23.68 0.23 -7.74
CA LEU A 16 23.78 0.63 -6.33
C LEU A 16 25.25 0.86 -5.90
N LYS A 17 26.18 0.02 -6.36
CA LYS A 17 27.62 0.20 -6.09
C LYS A 17 28.16 1.48 -6.72
N ASP A 18 27.78 1.77 -7.95
CA ASP A 18 28.21 2.96 -8.69
C ASP A 18 27.66 4.26 -8.07
N ARG A 19 26.71 4.16 -7.13
CA ARG A 19 26.09 5.31 -6.43
C ARG A 19 26.51 5.44 -4.97
N LEU A 20 27.43 4.62 -4.47
CA LEU A 20 27.86 4.68 -3.06
C LEU A 20 28.46 6.04 -2.68
N GLU A 21 29.12 6.73 -3.61
CA GLU A 21 29.71 8.04 -3.36
C GLU A 21 28.65 9.13 -3.07
N THR A 22 27.41 8.95 -3.50
CA THR A 22 26.32 9.92 -3.25
C THR A 22 25.71 9.80 -1.85
N LEU A 23 26.15 8.85 -1.02
CA LEU A 23 25.62 8.65 0.33
C LEU A 23 25.98 9.79 1.30
N GLY A 24 26.99 10.61 0.96
CA GLY A 24 27.33 11.81 1.72
C GLY A 24 26.35 12.96 1.53
N ASP A 25 25.50 12.90 0.51
CA ASP A 25 24.55 13.94 0.17
C ASP A 25 23.17 13.64 0.79
N TYR A 26 22.46 14.69 1.21
CA TYR A 26 21.05 14.55 1.58
C TYR A 26 20.21 14.24 0.33
N PRO A 27 19.26 13.29 0.40
CA PRO A 27 18.31 13.06 -0.68
C PRO A 27 17.36 14.26 -0.84
N GLU A 28 16.61 14.29 -1.95
CA GLU A 28 15.49 15.21 -2.12
C GLU A 28 14.53 15.08 -0.94
N VAL A 29 14.18 16.21 -0.32
CA VAL A 29 13.37 16.26 0.91
C VAL A 29 12.01 15.57 0.75
N ASP A 30 11.42 15.67 -0.45
CA ASP A 30 10.09 15.17 -0.78
C ASP A 30 10.11 13.93 -1.69
N GLY A 31 11.30 13.46 -2.09
CA GLY A 31 11.45 12.35 -3.04
C GLY A 31 10.80 12.63 -4.40
N ALA A 32 10.70 13.90 -4.83
CA ALA A 32 9.95 14.31 -6.02
C ALA A 32 10.32 13.51 -7.29
N LEU A 33 11.59 13.22 -7.51
CA LEU A 33 12.01 12.42 -8.67
C LEU A 33 11.42 11.01 -8.64
N ALA A 34 11.52 10.31 -7.50
CA ALA A 34 10.95 8.98 -7.34
C ALA A 34 9.42 9.01 -7.45
N ALA A 35 8.76 10.00 -6.86
CA ALA A 35 7.31 10.18 -7.00
C ALA A 35 6.88 10.39 -8.46
N ARG A 36 7.62 11.19 -9.25
CA ARG A 36 7.36 11.36 -10.70
C ARG A 36 7.54 10.06 -11.48
N CYS A 37 8.60 9.30 -11.21
CA CYS A 37 8.80 7.99 -11.83
C CYS A 37 7.64 7.03 -11.54
N LEU A 38 7.18 6.98 -10.28
CA LEU A 38 6.02 6.18 -9.88
C LEU A 38 4.73 6.64 -10.57
N GLN A 39 4.50 7.95 -10.68
CA GLN A 39 3.34 8.49 -11.42
C GLN A 39 3.37 8.10 -12.90
N THR A 40 4.54 8.14 -13.55
CA THR A 40 4.69 7.68 -14.93
C THR A 40 4.42 6.18 -15.04
N GLN A 41 4.98 5.37 -14.14
CA GLN A 41 4.75 3.92 -14.10
C GLN A 41 3.27 3.57 -13.88
N HIS A 42 2.56 4.35 -13.07
CA HIS A 42 1.15 4.13 -12.73
C HIS A 42 0.20 5.12 -13.42
N ALA A 43 0.54 5.65 -14.60
CA ALA A 43 -0.21 6.72 -15.25
C ALA A 43 -1.70 6.40 -15.45
N ALA A 44 -2.03 5.13 -15.72
CA ALA A 44 -3.41 4.66 -15.89
C ALA A 44 -4.28 4.82 -14.62
N SER A 45 -3.66 4.91 -13.44
CA SER A 45 -4.36 5.09 -12.16
C SER A 45 -4.87 6.52 -11.94
N GLY A 46 -4.32 7.51 -12.66
CA GLY A 46 -4.58 8.93 -12.43
C GLY A 46 -4.15 9.43 -11.04
N ALA A 47 -3.41 8.63 -10.28
CA ALA A 47 -3.04 8.90 -8.90
C ALA A 47 -1.78 9.77 -8.78
N GLY A 48 -1.72 10.54 -7.68
CA GLY A 48 -0.45 11.03 -7.16
C GLY A 48 0.34 9.89 -6.51
N ALA A 49 1.60 10.18 -6.16
CA ALA A 49 2.47 9.23 -5.48
C ALA A 49 3.18 9.93 -4.33
N VAL A 50 3.29 9.23 -3.19
CA VAL A 50 4.09 9.66 -2.04
C VAL A 50 5.05 8.54 -1.70
N VAL A 51 6.34 8.85 -1.66
CA VAL A 51 7.41 7.90 -1.32
C VAL A 51 7.49 7.78 0.19
N THR A 52 7.72 6.57 0.68
CA THR A 52 7.79 6.26 2.11
C THR A 52 8.99 5.36 2.43
N ASN A 53 9.38 5.36 3.70
CA ASN A 53 10.42 4.53 4.32
C ASN A 53 9.96 3.07 4.49
N GLY A 54 9.51 2.47 3.38
CA GLY A 54 8.83 1.19 3.30
C GLY A 54 7.31 1.34 3.41
N SER A 55 6.58 0.28 3.04
CA SER A 55 5.11 0.26 3.14
C SER A 55 4.62 0.42 4.58
N THR A 56 5.39 -0.03 5.57
CA THR A 56 5.06 0.16 6.99
C THR A 56 4.87 1.63 7.33
N GLU A 57 5.77 2.53 6.90
CA GLU A 57 5.59 3.96 7.19
C GLU A 57 4.29 4.51 6.56
N ALA A 58 3.92 4.05 5.37
CA ALA A 58 2.66 4.45 4.74
C ALA A 58 1.44 4.11 5.63
N PHE A 59 1.39 2.92 6.24
CA PHE A 59 0.29 2.56 7.14
C PHE A 59 0.24 3.46 8.38
N TYR A 60 1.39 3.80 8.97
CA TYR A 60 1.44 4.71 10.12
C TYR A 60 1.11 6.15 9.75
N LEU A 61 1.50 6.63 8.56
CA LEU A 61 1.11 7.96 8.08
C LEU A 61 -0.40 8.04 7.83
N LEU A 62 -0.99 7.00 7.24
CA LEU A 62 -2.44 6.93 7.03
C LEU A 62 -3.18 6.87 8.37
N ALA A 63 -2.77 6.01 9.30
CA ALA A 63 -3.37 5.99 10.63
C ALA A 63 -3.18 7.31 11.39
N HIS A 64 -2.05 8.00 11.21
CA HIS A 64 -1.84 9.32 11.81
C HIS A 64 -2.80 10.37 11.24
N LEU A 65 -2.96 10.40 9.91
CA LEU A 65 -3.85 11.33 9.20
C LEU A 65 -5.30 11.19 9.68
N PHE A 66 -5.72 9.96 9.96
CA PHE A 66 -7.06 9.64 10.42
C PHE A 66 -7.16 9.37 11.94
N ARG A 67 -6.29 9.99 12.75
CA ARG A 67 -6.27 9.77 14.22
C ARG A 67 -7.68 9.78 14.82
N GLY A 68 -8.00 8.74 15.61
CA GLY A 68 -9.29 8.59 16.28
C GLY A 68 -10.41 8.01 15.42
N ALA A 69 -10.13 7.67 14.16
CA ALA A 69 -11.10 7.10 13.21
C ALA A 69 -11.62 5.70 13.62
N HIS A 70 -12.73 5.28 13.01
CA HIS A 70 -13.21 3.91 13.05
C HIS A 70 -12.64 3.12 11.86
N SER A 71 -11.73 2.20 12.15
CA SER A 71 -11.09 1.31 11.17
C SER A 71 -11.65 -0.10 11.18
N GLY A 72 -12.02 -0.59 10.01
CA GLY A 72 -12.26 -2.01 9.74
C GLY A 72 -10.98 -2.68 9.24
N ILE A 73 -10.55 -3.76 9.87
CA ILE A 73 -9.38 -4.55 9.43
C ILE A 73 -9.87 -5.91 8.99
N VAL A 74 -9.60 -6.26 7.73
CA VAL A 74 -9.88 -7.61 7.24
C VAL A 74 -8.85 -8.58 7.83
N VAL A 75 -9.30 -9.67 8.45
CA VAL A 75 -8.45 -10.65 9.14
C VAL A 75 -8.62 -12.08 8.58
N PRO A 76 -7.59 -12.93 8.65
CA PRO A 76 -6.23 -12.64 9.14
C PRO A 76 -5.47 -11.73 8.16
N SER A 77 -4.63 -10.85 8.68
CA SER A 77 -3.86 -9.90 7.87
C SER A 77 -2.51 -9.56 8.51
N PHE A 78 -1.77 -8.66 7.86
CA PHE A 78 -0.50 -8.15 8.36
C PHE A 78 -0.73 -7.32 9.63
N ALA A 79 -0.02 -7.67 10.71
CA ALA A 79 -0.22 -7.07 12.04
C ALA A 79 -0.05 -5.53 12.08
N GLU A 80 0.78 -4.97 11.19
CA GLU A 80 1.07 -3.53 11.19
C GLU A 80 -0.17 -2.66 10.91
N TYR A 81 -1.23 -3.18 10.27
CA TYR A 81 -2.46 -2.42 10.11
C TYR A 81 -3.10 -2.13 11.48
N GLU A 82 -3.14 -3.15 12.33
CA GLU A 82 -3.69 -3.06 13.68
C GLU A 82 -2.77 -2.22 14.57
N ASP A 83 -1.46 -2.44 14.52
CA ASP A 83 -0.50 -1.70 15.34
C ASP A 83 -0.51 -0.20 15.01
N ALA A 84 -0.53 0.16 13.72
CA ALA A 84 -0.64 1.56 13.29
C ALA A 84 -1.95 2.20 13.77
N ALA A 85 -3.09 1.52 13.55
CA ALA A 85 -4.39 2.02 13.94
C ALA A 85 -4.52 2.20 15.47
N ARG A 86 -3.98 1.26 16.27
CA ARG A 86 -3.93 1.37 17.74
C ARG A 86 -3.04 2.52 18.19
N CYS A 87 -1.86 2.69 17.56
CA CYS A 87 -0.93 3.78 17.86
C CYS A 87 -1.60 5.16 17.76
N TYR A 88 -2.52 5.32 16.80
CA TYR A 88 -3.27 6.55 16.58
C TYR A 88 -4.72 6.50 17.07
N GLN A 89 -5.01 5.61 18.04
CA GLN A 89 -6.24 5.59 18.83
C GLN A 89 -7.51 5.34 18.00
N HIS A 90 -7.41 4.57 16.92
CA HIS A 90 -8.57 4.19 16.15
C HIS A 90 -9.48 3.25 16.95
N LYS A 91 -10.80 3.36 16.72
CA LYS A 91 -11.74 2.29 17.08
C LYS A 91 -11.63 1.18 16.05
N LEU A 92 -11.50 -0.08 16.49
CA LEU A 92 -11.29 -1.22 15.60
C LEU A 92 -12.54 -2.11 15.46
N THR A 93 -12.83 -2.49 14.22
CA THR A 93 -13.71 -3.60 13.88
C THR A 93 -12.91 -4.60 13.05
N PHE A 94 -12.95 -5.88 13.42
CA PHE A 94 -12.31 -6.93 12.64
C PHE A 94 -13.37 -7.62 11.78
N LEU A 95 -13.05 -7.82 10.51
CA LEU A 95 -13.93 -8.42 9.52
C LEU A 95 -13.24 -9.65 8.94
N LYS A 96 -13.92 -10.77 8.84
CA LYS A 96 -13.50 -11.84 7.95
C LYS A 96 -13.74 -11.38 6.52
N ALA A 97 -12.97 -11.94 5.60
CA ALA A 97 -13.07 -11.53 4.20
C ALA A 97 -14.44 -11.84 3.57
N GLU A 98 -15.15 -12.87 4.02
CA GLU A 98 -16.54 -13.14 3.63
C GLU A 98 -17.55 -12.08 4.14
N GLU A 99 -17.17 -11.26 5.11
CA GLU A 99 -18.00 -10.17 5.66
C GLU A 99 -17.75 -8.83 4.93
N VAL A 100 -16.78 -8.79 4.01
CA VAL A 100 -16.44 -7.57 3.27
C VAL A 100 -17.48 -7.33 2.19
N HIS A 101 -18.40 -6.42 2.48
CA HIS A 101 -19.41 -5.85 1.60
C HIS A 101 -19.92 -4.54 2.23
N ALA A 102 -20.76 -3.79 1.52
CA ALA A 102 -21.11 -2.42 1.92
C ALA A 102 -21.71 -2.31 3.32
N ASP A 103 -22.63 -3.20 3.71
CA ASP A 103 -23.41 -2.99 4.93
C ASP A 103 -22.60 -3.13 6.23
N PRO A 104 -21.77 -4.17 6.46
CA PRO A 104 -20.91 -4.24 7.65
C PRO A 104 -19.80 -3.20 7.67
N CYS A 105 -19.42 -2.69 6.49
CA CYS A 105 -18.38 -1.68 6.37
C CYS A 105 -18.94 -0.26 6.48
N ARG A 106 -20.27 -0.09 6.55
CA ARG A 106 -20.91 1.21 6.62
C ARG A 106 -20.59 1.91 7.94
N GLY A 107 -20.16 3.16 7.85
CA GLY A 107 -19.76 3.96 9.01
C GLY A 107 -18.32 3.75 9.46
N LEU A 108 -17.55 2.90 8.76
CA LEU A 108 -16.10 2.92 8.88
C LEU A 108 -15.52 4.14 8.17
N ASP A 109 -14.51 4.75 8.75
CA ASP A 109 -13.72 5.80 8.12
C ASP A 109 -12.61 5.19 7.25
N LEU A 110 -12.04 4.05 7.69
CA LEU A 110 -11.03 3.29 6.93
C LEU A 110 -11.34 1.80 6.89
N LEU A 111 -11.04 1.17 5.76
CA LEU A 111 -11.06 -0.29 5.59
C LEU A 111 -9.69 -0.77 5.09
N TRP A 112 -9.00 -1.58 5.89
CA TRP A 112 -7.65 -2.10 5.61
C TRP A 112 -7.72 -3.54 5.08
N LEU A 113 -7.16 -3.79 3.91
CA LEU A 113 -7.13 -5.12 3.29
C LEU A 113 -5.87 -5.34 2.46
N GLY A 114 -5.36 -6.57 2.45
CA GLY A 114 -4.29 -6.99 1.57
C GLY A 114 -4.80 -7.54 0.23
N HIS A 115 -4.07 -7.26 -0.84
CA HIS A 115 -4.36 -7.69 -2.21
C HIS A 115 -3.07 -7.79 -3.07
N PRO A 116 -2.40 -8.95 -3.14
CA PRO A 116 -2.62 -10.18 -2.39
C PRO A 116 -2.39 -10.04 -0.89
N ASN A 117 -3.19 -10.73 -0.09
CA ASN A 117 -3.12 -10.67 1.37
C ASN A 117 -2.00 -11.55 1.95
N ASN A 118 -1.44 -11.09 3.07
CA ASN A 118 -0.57 -11.88 3.94
C ASN A 118 -1.32 -12.11 5.26
N PRO A 119 -1.52 -13.35 5.73
CA PRO A 119 -0.76 -14.55 5.36
C PRO A 119 -1.42 -15.51 4.37
N ASP A 120 -2.70 -15.33 4.02
CA ASP A 120 -3.47 -16.35 3.31
C ASP A 120 -3.38 -16.29 1.78
N GLY A 121 -2.67 -15.30 1.21
CA GLY A 121 -2.50 -15.13 -0.24
C GLY A 121 -3.76 -14.66 -0.97
N ARG A 122 -4.84 -14.33 -0.24
CA ARG A 122 -6.13 -13.98 -0.84
C ARG A 122 -6.01 -12.78 -1.76
N CYS A 123 -6.62 -12.88 -2.93
CA CYS A 123 -6.72 -11.79 -3.89
C CYS A 123 -8.18 -11.37 -4.05
N TRP A 124 -8.41 -10.07 -4.21
CA TRP A 124 -9.71 -9.49 -4.48
C TRP A 124 -9.84 -9.17 -5.97
N PRO A 125 -11.00 -9.43 -6.59
CA PRO A 125 -11.20 -8.94 -7.95
C PRO A 125 -11.19 -7.39 -7.97
N PRO A 126 -10.42 -6.73 -8.85
CA PRO A 126 -10.36 -5.27 -8.89
C PRO A 126 -11.72 -4.61 -9.09
N HIS A 127 -12.61 -5.23 -9.88
CA HIS A 127 -13.97 -4.73 -10.08
C HIS A 127 -14.78 -4.73 -8.77
N PHE A 128 -14.57 -5.72 -7.91
CA PHE A 128 -15.22 -5.80 -6.60
C PHE A 128 -14.74 -4.67 -5.68
N LEU A 129 -13.43 -4.45 -5.56
CA LEU A 129 -12.90 -3.35 -4.74
C LEU A 129 -13.35 -1.98 -5.25
N ARG A 130 -13.44 -1.79 -6.57
CA ARG A 130 -13.98 -0.56 -7.19
C ARG A 130 -15.47 -0.38 -6.89
N GLN A 131 -16.25 -1.45 -6.92
CA GLN A 131 -17.66 -1.40 -6.57
C GLN A 131 -17.82 -1.04 -5.09
N LEU A 132 -17.08 -1.71 -4.21
CA LEU A 132 -17.09 -1.44 -2.78
C LEU A 132 -16.74 0.01 -2.47
N ALA A 133 -15.72 0.57 -3.13
CA ALA A 133 -15.35 1.98 -3.02
C ALA A 133 -16.50 2.93 -3.42
N ARG A 134 -17.27 2.59 -4.45
CA ARG A 134 -18.45 3.38 -4.89
C ARG A 134 -19.62 3.28 -3.91
N GLU A 135 -19.82 2.11 -3.31
CA GLU A 135 -20.87 1.87 -2.32
C GLU A 135 -20.55 2.51 -0.95
N LEU A 136 -19.27 2.74 -0.67
CA LEU A 136 -18.75 3.33 0.57
C LEU A 136 -17.98 4.63 0.30
N PRO A 137 -18.61 5.68 -0.26
CA PRO A 137 -17.89 6.89 -0.69
C PRO A 137 -17.24 7.67 0.47
N GLN A 138 -17.66 7.43 1.71
CA GLN A 138 -17.12 8.06 2.92
C GLN A 138 -16.06 7.21 3.63
N THR A 139 -15.84 5.98 3.17
CA THR A 139 -14.83 5.07 3.72
C THR A 139 -13.61 5.07 2.81
N THR A 140 -12.44 5.33 3.38
CA THR A 140 -11.17 5.18 2.67
C THR A 140 -10.74 3.72 2.67
N LEU A 141 -10.64 3.12 1.49
CA LEU A 141 -10.10 1.77 1.33
C LEU A 141 -8.58 1.85 1.23
N VAL A 142 -7.88 1.28 2.22
CA VAL A 142 -6.43 1.12 2.22
C VAL A 142 -6.11 -0.29 1.71
N VAL A 143 -5.64 -0.38 0.47
CA VAL A 143 -5.35 -1.62 -0.23
C VAL A 143 -3.84 -1.85 -0.25
N ASP A 144 -3.37 -2.82 0.54
CA ASP A 144 -1.97 -3.23 0.54
C ASP A 144 -1.67 -4.17 -0.64
N GLU A 145 -0.98 -3.65 -1.66
CA GLU A 145 -0.47 -4.40 -2.79
C GLU A 145 1.02 -4.73 -2.66
N ALA A 146 1.57 -4.87 -1.44
CA ALA A 146 2.99 -5.18 -1.25
C ALA A 146 3.46 -6.49 -1.91
N TYR A 147 2.55 -7.42 -2.21
CA TYR A 147 2.85 -8.71 -2.84
C TYR A 147 2.41 -8.79 -4.31
N GLN A 148 2.02 -7.67 -4.93
CA GLN A 148 1.47 -7.67 -6.29
C GLN A 148 2.41 -8.35 -7.29
N GLU A 149 3.67 -7.93 -7.31
CA GLU A 149 4.67 -8.42 -8.27
C GLU A 149 5.09 -9.88 -8.02
N LEU A 150 4.62 -10.50 -6.93
CA LEU A 150 4.86 -11.90 -6.59
C LEU A 150 3.72 -12.83 -7.02
N CYS A 151 2.57 -12.30 -7.41
CA CYS A 151 1.38 -13.07 -7.75
C CYS A 151 0.99 -12.89 -9.22
N SER A 152 1.29 -13.88 -10.06
CA SER A 152 1.00 -13.85 -11.50
C SER A 152 -0.48 -13.82 -11.88
N GLY A 153 -1.39 -14.04 -10.92
CA GLY A 153 -2.84 -14.06 -11.13
C GLY A 153 -3.61 -12.89 -10.50
N ALA A 154 -2.94 -12.03 -9.73
CA ALA A 154 -3.58 -10.87 -9.13
C ALA A 154 -3.47 -9.67 -10.08
N GLU A 155 -4.59 -9.03 -10.39
CA GLU A 155 -4.57 -7.76 -11.12
C GLU A 155 -4.58 -6.59 -10.13
N SER A 156 -3.72 -5.60 -10.36
CA SER A 156 -3.63 -4.42 -9.49
C SER A 156 -4.77 -3.44 -9.74
N LEU A 157 -5.21 -2.72 -8.70
CA LEU A 157 -6.10 -1.58 -8.86
C LEU A 157 -5.50 -0.42 -9.67
N THR A 158 -4.18 -0.35 -9.84
CA THR A 158 -3.53 0.77 -10.53
C THR A 158 -3.60 0.68 -12.05
N ILE A 159 -4.13 -0.43 -12.62
CA ILE A 159 -4.23 -0.60 -14.08
C ILE A 159 -5.32 0.27 -14.73
N GLN A 160 -6.19 0.88 -13.92
CA GLN A 160 -7.21 1.84 -14.32
C GLN A 160 -7.36 2.90 -13.22
N THR A 161 -8.05 4.00 -13.53
CA THR A 161 -8.23 5.14 -12.63
C THR A 161 -8.69 4.71 -11.24
N LEU A 162 -7.93 5.05 -10.20
CA LEU A 162 -8.33 4.73 -8.82
C LEU A 162 -9.61 5.49 -8.45
N PRO A 163 -10.54 4.89 -7.69
CA PRO A 163 -11.61 5.64 -7.05
C PRO A 163 -11.04 6.71 -6.10
N PRO A 164 -11.77 7.82 -5.86
CA PRO A 164 -11.28 8.94 -5.05
C PRO A 164 -10.99 8.57 -3.60
N ASN A 165 -11.69 7.58 -3.05
CA ASN A 165 -11.57 7.08 -1.68
C ASN A 165 -10.72 5.81 -1.56
N VAL A 166 -9.80 5.56 -2.51
CA VAL A 166 -8.90 4.41 -2.48
C VAL A 166 -7.46 4.87 -2.38
N VAL A 167 -6.74 4.28 -1.44
CA VAL A 167 -5.28 4.37 -1.31
C VAL A 167 -4.68 3.00 -1.56
N VAL A 168 -3.77 2.91 -2.54
CA VAL A 168 -2.98 1.70 -2.78
C VAL A 168 -1.60 1.89 -2.15
N VAL A 169 -1.18 0.96 -1.30
CA VAL A 169 0.15 0.94 -0.69
C VAL A 169 0.99 -0.15 -1.36
N ARG A 170 2.24 0.17 -1.73
CA ARG A 170 3.17 -0.76 -2.37
C ARG A 170 4.53 -0.79 -1.68
N SER A 171 5.22 -1.91 -1.85
CA SER A 171 6.56 -2.15 -1.32
C SER A 171 7.52 -2.42 -2.47
N LEU A 172 8.59 -1.61 -2.59
CA LEU A 172 9.60 -1.80 -3.65
C LEU A 172 10.58 -2.95 -3.36
N THR A 173 10.51 -3.52 -2.15
CA THR A 173 11.58 -4.38 -1.64
C THR A 173 11.33 -5.87 -1.77
N LYS A 174 10.09 -6.32 -2.02
CA LYS A 174 9.71 -7.74 -1.88
C LYS A 174 10.29 -8.63 -2.97
N ILE A 175 10.27 -8.16 -4.22
CA ILE A 175 10.75 -8.92 -5.37
C ILE A 175 12.27 -8.95 -5.51
N TYR A 176 12.96 -7.93 -5.02
CA TYR A 176 14.42 -7.78 -5.19
C TYR A 176 15.24 -8.13 -3.95
N GLY A 177 14.63 -8.68 -2.89
CA GLY A 177 15.35 -8.97 -1.66
C GLY A 177 15.82 -7.72 -0.91
N LEU A 178 15.33 -6.53 -1.25
CA LEU A 178 15.84 -5.24 -0.79
C LEU A 178 15.18 -4.75 0.50
N ALA A 179 14.74 -5.65 1.37
CA ALA A 179 13.96 -5.26 2.56
C ALA A 179 14.70 -4.27 3.48
N GLY A 180 16.04 -4.29 3.47
CA GLY A 180 16.90 -3.35 4.21
C GLY A 180 16.96 -1.94 3.62
N LEU A 181 16.57 -1.73 2.36
CA LEU A 181 16.55 -0.40 1.72
C LEU A 181 15.39 0.47 2.26
N ARG A 182 14.36 -0.17 2.83
CA ARG A 182 13.17 0.50 3.37
C ARG A 182 12.53 1.44 2.34
N ALA A 183 12.21 0.93 1.15
CA ALA A 183 11.58 1.70 0.09
C ALA A 183 10.13 1.25 -0.15
N GLY A 184 9.19 2.18 0.00
CA GLY A 184 7.76 1.97 -0.25
C GLY A 184 7.12 3.23 -0.81
N TYR A 185 5.84 3.14 -1.15
CA TYR A 185 5.07 4.28 -1.60
C TYR A 185 3.57 4.03 -1.47
N LEU A 186 2.79 5.10 -1.52
CA LEU A 186 1.34 5.05 -1.69
C LEU A 186 0.91 5.79 -2.95
N LEU A 187 -0.23 5.37 -3.50
CA LEU A 187 -0.91 5.96 -4.65
C LEU A 187 -2.35 6.28 -4.26
N ALA A 188 -2.76 7.53 -4.46
CA ALA A 188 -4.13 7.99 -4.21
C ALA A 188 -4.50 9.14 -5.15
N GLN A 189 -5.79 9.40 -5.34
CA GLN A 189 -6.21 10.64 -5.97
C GLN A 189 -5.82 11.85 -5.11
N ARG A 190 -5.61 13.01 -5.74
CA ARG A 190 -5.32 14.25 -5.00
C ARG A 190 -6.55 14.68 -4.18
N GLY A 191 -6.31 15.12 -2.94
CA GLY A 191 -7.35 15.65 -2.06
C GLY A 191 -7.96 14.64 -1.10
N LEU A 192 -7.53 13.38 -1.18
CA LEU A 192 -7.69 12.42 -0.09
C LEU A 192 -6.72 12.73 1.06
#